data_AF-E3MJ97-F1
#
_entry.id   AF-E3MJ97-F1
#
_cell.length_a   1.000
_cell.length_b   1.000
_cell.length_c   1.000
_cell.angle_alpha   90.00
_cell.angle_beta   90.00
_cell.angle_gamma   90.00
#
_symmetry.space_group_name_H-M   'P 1'
#
loop_
_entity.id
_entity.type
_entity.pdbx_description
1 polymer ?
#
loop_
_entity_poly.entity_id
_entity_poly.type
_entity_poly.pdbx_seq_one_letter_code
_entity_poly.pdbx_strand_id
1 'polypeptide(L)'
;MTKPWTYLSLKAVFQYMDGNKRLDLNSHCPALRSAERSVPLNLQFLTLEKEKIVVNEVCYKVESKYQRIKTVLDGRKHVRVENLEIYDLNVVPDSLKFRTRNLDSGDLDFERVLPFIDRANFPLKELRVNISKTPNLKKYLGLTQKLILFVTNYNGEMEDLVRSILYNRKCPNIELENFILSSNTTVALIENWRHNQKDIGTVMVMYHKYREVQIYVDDLLEGLDGRFAYFNNSALQNNVNRRCISFPFNRTSELVLHSIWDGQIWNRRIKLEVMPIGSTREETFRENFRDLTIELEVNSHCPALRSAESSVPLSLHSLILKKRKIVANDVCYKVESKSQRIKSILDGRKLVRVEILKIRNSSVIPDSLKFRTRNLDSGNLNLESVLPFINRASFPLKELRVNISKTPNLKKYLRCTQAVVLFETNLDQEKSDWIRSVLYDRNDPNIVLENCILSSDDTIALIQNWSNNQKEIGSVLTIHHEYGDLPLSDVAELMDVFNGRNVYFNDSVLQ
;
A
#
# COMPACT_ATOMS: atom_id res chain seq x y z
N MET A 1 -49.96 -42.59 25.01
CA MET A 1 -49.03 -41.66 25.68
C MET A 1 -47.65 -41.83 25.07
N THR A 2 -47.13 -40.80 24.40
CA THR A 2 -45.75 -40.81 23.88
C THR A 2 -44.79 -40.68 25.06
N LYS A 3 -43.81 -41.59 25.15
CA LYS A 3 -42.82 -41.59 26.23
C LYS A 3 -42.00 -40.29 26.11
N PRO A 4 -41.97 -39.42 27.14
CA PRO A 4 -41.16 -38.21 27.07
C PRO A 4 -39.69 -38.58 26.93
N TRP A 5 -38.97 -37.78 26.13
CA TRP A 5 -37.57 -38.03 25.86
C TRP A 5 -36.74 -37.98 27.14
N THR A 6 -35.77 -38.89 27.28
CA THR A 6 -34.88 -38.86 28.43
C THR A 6 -33.91 -37.68 28.33
N TYR A 7 -33.42 -37.21 29.48
CA TYR A 7 -32.44 -36.13 29.55
C TYR A 7 -31.17 -36.42 28.72
N LEU A 8 -30.72 -37.68 28.70
CA LEU A 8 -29.58 -38.12 27.90
C LEU A 8 -29.89 -38.09 26.39
N SER A 9 -31.09 -38.51 25.98
CA SER A 9 -31.52 -38.44 24.57
C SER A 9 -31.59 -36.99 24.07
N LEU A 10 -32.09 -36.07 24.90
CA LEU A 10 -32.12 -34.64 24.57
C LEU A 10 -30.71 -34.06 24.42
N LYS A 11 -29.79 -34.39 25.33
CA LYS A 11 -28.37 -33.99 25.21
C LYS A 11 -27.74 -34.47 23.90
N ALA A 12 -27.96 -35.73 23.53
CA ALA A 12 -27.44 -36.28 22.30
C ALA A 12 -27.96 -35.53 21.07
N VAL A 13 -29.25 -35.20 21.03
CA VAL A 13 -29.80 -34.40 19.92
C VAL A 13 -29.26 -32.97 19.89
N PHE A 14 -29.19 -32.28 21.03
CA PHE A 14 -28.61 -30.94 21.07
C PHE A 14 -27.13 -30.89 20.70
N GLN A 15 -26.38 -31.97 20.90
CA GLN A 15 -24.97 -32.05 20.50
C GLN A 15 -24.76 -31.90 19.00
N TYR A 16 -25.69 -32.42 18.19
CA TYR A 16 -25.59 -32.42 16.72
C TYR A 16 -26.58 -31.45 16.05
N MET A 17 -27.42 -30.77 16.82
CA MET A 17 -28.34 -29.76 16.31
C MET A 17 -27.59 -28.46 16.00
N ASP A 18 -27.97 -27.82 14.89
CA ASP A 18 -27.48 -26.51 14.48
C ASP A 18 -27.60 -25.47 15.61
N GLY A 19 -26.58 -24.62 15.74
CA GLY A 19 -26.48 -23.62 16.81
C GLY A 19 -27.66 -22.64 16.82
N ASN A 20 -28.06 -22.13 15.65
CA ASN A 20 -29.17 -21.17 15.55
C ASN A 20 -30.50 -21.83 15.90
N LYS A 21 -30.74 -23.06 15.45
CA LYS A 21 -31.92 -23.86 15.84
C LYS A 21 -31.98 -24.10 17.34
N ARG A 22 -30.84 -24.34 18.00
CA ARG A 22 -30.78 -24.50 19.46
C ARG A 22 -31.13 -23.21 20.19
N LEU A 23 -30.65 -22.06 19.71
CA LEU A 23 -30.98 -20.76 20.29
C LEU A 23 -32.47 -20.44 20.13
N ASP A 24 -33.04 -20.73 18.98
CA ASP A 24 -34.47 -20.56 18.71
C ASP A 24 -35.34 -21.49 19.57
N LEU A 25 -34.92 -22.74 19.74
CA LEU A 25 -35.60 -23.68 20.62
C LEU A 25 -35.48 -23.28 22.10
N ASN A 26 -34.34 -22.73 22.52
CA ASN A 26 -34.15 -22.22 23.88
C ASN A 26 -35.09 -21.01 24.16
N SER A 27 -35.30 -20.13 23.18
CA SER A 27 -36.19 -18.97 23.35
C SER A 27 -37.66 -19.38 23.46
N HIS A 28 -38.12 -20.35 22.65
CA HIS A 28 -39.52 -20.78 22.59
C HIS A 28 -39.89 -21.92 23.57
N CYS A 29 -38.93 -22.72 24.06
CA CYS A 29 -39.20 -23.89 24.90
C CYS A 29 -38.42 -23.87 26.25
N PRO A 30 -38.90 -23.14 27.27
CA PRO A 30 -38.24 -23.02 28.57
C PRO A 30 -37.91 -24.36 29.27
N ALA A 31 -38.75 -25.38 29.08
CA ALA A 31 -38.58 -26.71 29.67
C ALA A 31 -37.30 -27.43 29.20
N LEU A 32 -36.77 -27.08 28.02
CA LEU A 32 -35.62 -27.75 27.42
C LEU A 32 -34.29 -27.04 27.70
N ARG A 33 -34.32 -25.83 28.28
CA ARG A 33 -33.14 -24.97 28.49
C ARG A 33 -32.05 -25.64 29.31
N SER A 34 -32.41 -26.38 30.36
CA SER A 34 -31.45 -27.06 31.22
C SER A 34 -30.65 -28.13 30.47
N ALA A 35 -31.34 -28.94 29.66
CA ALA A 35 -30.70 -29.95 28.82
C ALA A 35 -29.87 -29.30 27.71
N GLU A 36 -30.40 -28.30 27.02
CA GLU A 36 -29.72 -27.60 25.92
C GLU A 36 -28.44 -26.89 26.39
N ARG A 37 -28.51 -26.09 27.47
CA ARG A 37 -27.37 -25.32 28.00
C ARG A 37 -26.26 -26.21 28.57
N SER A 38 -26.61 -27.44 28.98
CA SER A 38 -25.62 -28.40 29.48
C SER A 38 -24.71 -28.96 28.39
N VAL A 39 -25.09 -28.79 27.12
CA VAL A 39 -24.29 -29.20 25.97
C VAL A 39 -23.54 -27.98 25.41
N PRO A 40 -22.22 -28.07 25.14
CA PRO A 40 -21.47 -26.98 24.51
C PRO A 40 -22.14 -26.49 23.23
N LEU A 41 -22.20 -25.16 23.06
CA LEU A 41 -22.64 -24.54 21.82
C LEU A 41 -21.44 -24.46 20.87
N ASN A 42 -21.55 -25.05 19.68
CA ASN A 42 -20.50 -25.03 18.66
C ASN A 42 -20.96 -24.11 17.52
N LEU A 43 -20.20 -23.06 17.23
CA LEU A 43 -20.53 -22.03 16.25
C LEU A 43 -19.38 -21.86 15.26
N GLN A 44 -19.68 -21.38 14.06
CA GLN A 44 -18.66 -21.01 13.08
C GLN A 44 -18.27 -19.54 13.26
N PHE A 45 -19.25 -18.65 13.43
CA PHE A 45 -19.03 -17.23 13.67
C PHE A 45 -19.86 -16.73 14.84
N LEU A 46 -19.28 -15.84 15.65
CA LEU A 46 -19.98 -15.12 16.71
C LEU A 46 -19.46 -13.69 16.78
N THR A 47 -20.33 -12.71 16.54
CA THR A 47 -20.03 -11.28 16.72
C THR A 47 -20.86 -10.72 17.85
N LEU A 48 -20.19 -10.10 18.82
CA LEU A 48 -20.79 -9.54 20.03
C LEU A 48 -20.68 -8.01 20.01
N GLU A 49 -21.78 -7.35 19.68
CA GLU A 49 -21.89 -5.88 19.68
C GLU A 49 -22.89 -5.40 20.73
N LYS A 50 -22.80 -4.11 21.05
CA LYS A 50 -23.70 -3.45 22.00
C LYS A 50 -25.19 -3.63 21.68
N GLU A 51 -25.55 -3.62 20.38
CA GLU A 51 -26.95 -3.58 19.94
C GLU A 51 -27.40 -4.81 19.14
N LYS A 52 -26.48 -5.72 18.82
CA LYS A 52 -26.80 -6.96 18.11
C LYS A 52 -25.81 -8.07 18.46
N ILE A 53 -26.28 -9.31 18.36
CA ILE A 53 -25.42 -10.48 18.32
C ILE A 53 -25.61 -11.13 16.95
N VAL A 54 -24.51 -11.46 16.28
CA VAL A 54 -24.55 -12.24 15.03
C VAL A 54 -24.03 -13.63 15.33
N VAL A 55 -24.81 -14.65 15.06
CA VAL A 55 -24.43 -16.06 15.22
C VAL A 55 -24.48 -16.73 13.86
N ASN A 56 -23.32 -17.16 13.37
CA ASN A 56 -23.13 -17.58 11.99
C ASN A 56 -23.66 -16.48 11.04
N GLU A 57 -24.78 -16.70 10.36
CA GLU A 57 -25.39 -15.76 9.42
C GLU A 57 -26.65 -15.08 9.99
N VAL A 58 -27.05 -15.39 11.22
CA VAL A 58 -28.30 -14.90 11.82
C VAL A 58 -28.00 -13.72 12.73
N CYS A 59 -28.59 -12.58 12.40
CA CYS A 59 -28.50 -11.35 13.18
C CYS A 59 -29.65 -11.26 14.18
N TYR A 60 -29.34 -11.37 15.48
CA TYR A 60 -30.29 -11.17 16.57
C TYR A 60 -30.26 -9.70 16.97
N LYS A 61 -31.25 -8.93 16.48
CA LYS A 61 -31.53 -7.53 16.87
C LYS A 61 -32.74 -7.50 17.81
N VAL A 62 -32.78 -6.61 18.81
CA VAL A 62 -33.86 -6.64 19.82
C VAL A 62 -34.36 -5.27 20.29
N GLU A 63 -35.69 -5.19 20.50
CA GLU A 63 -36.52 -4.12 21.08
C GLU A 63 -36.11 -3.54 22.45
N SER A 64 -35.39 -4.26 23.33
CA SER A 64 -34.80 -3.70 24.57
C SER A 64 -33.31 -4.07 24.69
N LYS A 65 -32.46 -3.04 24.63
CA LYS A 65 -31.05 -3.12 24.20
C LYS A 65 -30.13 -4.02 25.03
N TYR A 66 -30.38 -4.24 26.33
CA TYR A 66 -29.37 -4.85 27.22
C TYR A 66 -29.73 -6.26 27.74
N GLN A 67 -31.00 -6.65 27.76
CA GLN A 67 -31.43 -7.88 28.45
C GLN A 67 -31.39 -9.12 27.57
N ARG A 68 -31.93 -9.10 26.35
CA ARG A 68 -31.94 -10.29 25.47
C ARG A 68 -30.56 -10.64 24.91
N ILE A 69 -29.69 -9.65 24.72
CA ILE A 69 -28.30 -9.87 24.28
C ILE A 69 -27.55 -10.74 25.31
N LYS A 70 -27.71 -10.48 26.61
CA LYS A 70 -27.19 -11.38 27.66
C LYS A 70 -27.83 -12.78 27.62
N THR A 71 -29.15 -12.88 27.36
CA THR A 71 -29.86 -14.18 27.44
C THR A 71 -29.39 -15.27 26.48
N VAL A 72 -28.80 -14.92 25.33
CA VAL A 72 -28.31 -15.89 24.33
C VAL A 72 -27.16 -16.73 24.90
N LEU A 73 -26.29 -16.08 25.66
CA LEU A 73 -25.07 -16.67 26.23
C LEU A 73 -25.22 -16.99 27.73
N ASP A 74 -26.22 -16.41 28.41
CA ASP A 74 -26.45 -16.59 29.83
C ASP A 74 -26.67 -18.05 30.23
N GLY A 75 -26.07 -18.41 31.38
CA GLY A 75 -26.13 -19.75 31.96
C GLY A 75 -25.22 -20.77 31.26
N ARG A 76 -24.45 -20.37 30.23
CA ARG A 76 -23.42 -21.21 29.62
C ARG A 76 -22.08 -20.95 30.31
N LYS A 77 -21.33 -22.03 30.55
CA LYS A 77 -19.94 -21.96 31.06
C LYS A 77 -18.92 -21.88 29.92
N HIS A 78 -19.22 -22.53 28.80
CA HIS A 78 -18.32 -22.61 27.65
C HIS A 78 -19.07 -22.49 26.32
N VAL A 79 -18.52 -21.72 25.39
CA VAL A 79 -18.95 -21.65 23.99
C VAL A 79 -17.74 -21.98 23.11
N ARG A 80 -17.92 -22.87 22.14
CA ARG A 80 -16.91 -23.15 21.11
C ARG A 80 -17.31 -22.40 19.85
N VAL A 81 -16.39 -21.64 19.30
CA VAL A 81 -16.62 -20.85 18.09
C VAL A 81 -15.36 -20.89 17.24
N GLU A 82 -15.47 -20.90 15.92
CA GLU A 82 -14.26 -20.83 15.08
C GLU A 82 -13.71 -19.40 15.00
N ASN A 83 -14.59 -18.43 14.71
CA ASN A 83 -14.29 -17.01 14.58
C ASN A 83 -15.10 -16.19 15.58
N LEU A 84 -14.42 -15.51 16.51
CA LEU A 84 -15.04 -14.73 17.57
C LEU A 84 -14.68 -13.26 17.42
N GLU A 85 -15.69 -12.41 17.37
CA GLU A 85 -15.53 -10.96 17.36
C GLU A 85 -16.22 -10.38 18.60
N ILE A 86 -15.46 -9.63 19.41
CA ILE A 86 -15.97 -8.99 20.63
C ILE A 86 -15.77 -7.50 20.49
N TYR A 87 -16.87 -6.77 20.33
CA TYR A 87 -16.87 -5.31 20.22
C TYR A 87 -17.49 -4.62 21.45
N ASP A 88 -18.21 -5.37 22.30
CA ASP A 88 -18.66 -4.92 23.61
C ASP A 88 -18.46 -6.05 24.64
N LEU A 89 -17.89 -5.74 25.82
CA LEU A 89 -17.74 -6.73 26.91
C LEU A 89 -18.99 -6.82 27.80
N ASN A 90 -19.85 -5.80 27.81
CA ASN A 90 -21.03 -5.76 28.67
C ASN A 90 -22.07 -6.85 28.32
N VAL A 91 -21.92 -7.42 27.12
CA VAL A 91 -22.76 -8.48 26.57
C VAL A 91 -22.22 -9.88 26.86
N VAL A 92 -20.99 -9.97 27.39
CA VAL A 92 -20.33 -11.23 27.75
C VAL A 92 -20.61 -11.55 29.21
N PRO A 93 -21.22 -12.70 29.54
CA PRO A 93 -21.41 -13.11 30.94
C PRO A 93 -20.08 -13.38 31.65
N ASP A 94 -19.93 -12.92 32.90
CA ASP A 94 -18.66 -12.95 33.66
C ASP A 94 -18.01 -14.34 33.80
N SER A 95 -18.83 -15.39 33.86
CA SER A 95 -18.37 -16.78 34.04
C SER A 95 -18.13 -17.53 32.71
N LEU A 96 -18.44 -16.91 31.57
CA LEU A 96 -18.34 -17.55 30.26
C LEU A 96 -16.89 -17.59 29.78
N LYS A 97 -16.49 -18.75 29.23
CA LYS A 97 -15.23 -18.90 28.49
C LYS A 97 -15.49 -19.29 27.05
N PHE A 98 -14.82 -18.61 26.12
CA PHE A 98 -14.81 -18.95 24.72
C PHE A 98 -13.62 -19.81 24.37
N ARG A 99 -13.89 -20.89 23.62
CA ARG A 99 -12.87 -21.62 22.87
C ARG A 99 -12.96 -21.15 21.43
N THR A 100 -12.01 -20.31 21.01
CA THR A 100 -11.92 -19.80 19.65
C THR A 100 -10.59 -20.09 18.94
N ARG A 101 -10.63 -20.22 17.61
CA ARG A 101 -9.42 -20.34 16.79
C ARG A 101 -8.93 -18.96 16.32
N ASN A 102 -9.85 -18.08 15.96
CA ASN A 102 -9.59 -16.71 15.53
C ASN A 102 -10.35 -15.73 16.45
N LEU A 103 -9.70 -14.64 16.85
CA LEU A 103 -10.27 -13.64 17.75
C LEU A 103 -10.05 -12.23 17.22
N ASP A 104 -11.12 -11.45 17.11
CA ASP A 104 -11.09 -10.01 16.94
C ASP A 104 -11.57 -9.33 18.23
N SER A 105 -10.73 -8.48 18.84
CA SER A 105 -11.09 -7.71 20.04
C SER A 105 -11.73 -6.35 19.74
N GLY A 106 -11.87 -5.98 18.45
CA GLY A 106 -12.24 -4.65 18.00
C GLY A 106 -11.50 -3.54 18.72
N ASP A 107 -12.25 -2.48 19.07
CA ASP A 107 -11.77 -1.28 19.76
C ASP A 107 -11.70 -1.44 21.29
N LEU A 108 -11.56 -2.67 21.78
CA LEU A 108 -11.36 -2.96 23.19
C LEU A 108 -9.87 -3.12 23.52
N ASP A 109 -9.52 -2.85 24.77
CA ASP A 109 -8.22 -3.28 25.31
C ASP A 109 -8.21 -4.81 25.41
N PHE A 110 -7.29 -5.45 24.67
CA PHE A 110 -7.17 -6.90 24.66
C PHE A 110 -6.93 -7.50 26.04
N GLU A 111 -6.29 -6.78 26.98
CA GLU A 111 -6.10 -7.25 28.35
C GLU A 111 -7.44 -7.51 29.06
N ARG A 112 -8.49 -6.76 28.70
CA ARG A 112 -9.84 -6.94 29.23
C ARG A 112 -10.61 -8.09 28.57
N VAL A 113 -10.20 -8.47 27.36
CA VAL A 113 -10.82 -9.59 26.61
C VAL A 113 -10.21 -10.93 27.03
N LEU A 114 -8.90 -10.96 27.34
CA LEU A 114 -8.16 -12.16 27.74
C LEU A 114 -8.87 -13.05 28.79
N PRO A 115 -9.48 -12.51 29.86
CA PRO A 115 -10.19 -13.31 30.84
C PRO A 115 -11.33 -14.15 30.26
N PHE A 116 -11.91 -13.80 29.12
CA PHE A 116 -13.03 -14.54 28.52
C PHE A 116 -12.58 -15.65 27.57
N ILE A 117 -11.28 -15.76 27.29
CA ILE A 117 -10.73 -16.78 26.39
C ILE A 117 -10.20 -17.96 27.21
N ASP A 118 -10.55 -19.18 26.81
CA ASP A 118 -10.01 -20.41 27.41
C ASP A 118 -8.51 -20.50 27.12
N ARG A 119 -7.69 -20.72 28.15
CA ARG A 119 -6.23 -20.78 28.01
C ARG A 119 -5.76 -21.93 27.10
N ALA A 120 -6.57 -22.99 26.97
CA ALA A 120 -6.29 -24.11 26.08
C ALA A 120 -6.28 -23.72 24.58
N ASN A 121 -6.74 -22.51 24.24
CA ASN A 121 -6.79 -22.01 22.87
C ASN A 121 -5.51 -21.32 22.42
N PHE A 122 -4.55 -21.08 23.31
CA PHE A 122 -3.29 -20.45 22.95
C PHE A 122 -2.25 -21.48 22.47
N PRO A 123 -1.48 -21.16 21.41
CA PRO A 123 -1.58 -19.96 20.59
C PRO A 123 -2.79 -20.01 19.64
N LEU A 124 -3.51 -18.88 19.56
CA LEU A 124 -4.58 -18.69 18.58
C LEU A 124 -4.02 -18.79 17.15
N LYS A 125 -4.86 -19.14 16.18
CA LYS A 125 -4.46 -19.10 14.76
C LYS A 125 -4.32 -17.65 14.31
N GLU A 126 -5.29 -16.81 14.66
CA GLU A 126 -5.32 -15.39 14.32
C GLU A 126 -5.86 -14.56 15.48
N LEU A 127 -5.22 -13.41 15.73
CA LEU A 127 -5.65 -12.43 16.72
C LEU A 127 -5.64 -11.05 16.06
N ARG A 128 -6.79 -10.38 15.99
CA ARG A 128 -6.94 -9.01 15.49
C ARG A 128 -7.21 -8.05 16.64
N VAL A 129 -6.41 -6.99 16.75
CA VAL A 129 -6.45 -6.04 17.87
C VAL A 129 -6.24 -4.60 17.41
N ASN A 130 -6.95 -3.66 18.05
CA ASN A 130 -6.64 -2.25 17.92
C ASN A 130 -5.42 -1.92 18.79
N ILE A 131 -4.30 -1.57 18.15
CA ILE A 131 -3.04 -1.30 18.87
C ILE A 131 -3.17 -0.08 19.80
N SER A 132 -3.96 0.93 19.41
CA SER A 132 -4.17 2.16 20.20
C SER A 132 -4.92 1.91 21.50
N LYS A 133 -5.66 0.80 21.59
CA LYS A 133 -6.41 0.39 22.76
C LYS A 133 -5.66 -0.62 23.64
N THR A 134 -4.56 -1.19 23.13
CA THR A 134 -3.80 -2.24 23.80
C THR A 134 -2.31 -1.87 23.94
N PRO A 135 -1.95 -0.92 24.82
CA PRO A 135 -0.56 -0.44 24.94
C PRO A 135 0.43 -1.51 25.41
N ASN A 136 -0.05 -2.52 26.15
CA ASN A 136 0.77 -3.63 26.68
C ASN A 136 0.88 -4.84 25.74
N LEU A 137 0.46 -4.72 24.48
CA LEU A 137 0.38 -5.85 23.53
C LEU A 137 1.66 -6.68 23.42
N LYS A 138 2.83 -6.05 23.64
CA LYS A 138 4.15 -6.70 23.60
C LYS A 138 4.25 -7.93 24.52
N LYS A 139 3.49 -7.97 25.63
CA LYS A 139 3.46 -9.12 26.56
C LYS A 139 2.78 -10.35 25.97
N TYR A 140 1.93 -10.17 24.95
CA TYR A 140 1.01 -11.19 24.44
C TYR A 140 1.36 -11.70 23.04
N LEU A 141 2.50 -11.29 22.46
CA LEU A 141 2.90 -11.68 21.10
C LEU A 141 3.03 -13.20 20.89
N GLY A 142 3.31 -13.96 21.96
CA GLY A 142 3.37 -15.42 21.91
C GLY A 142 2.01 -16.13 22.00
N LEU A 143 0.91 -15.39 22.11
CA LEU A 143 -0.45 -15.97 22.23
C LEU A 143 -1.13 -16.21 20.88
N THR A 144 -0.48 -15.90 19.75
CA THR A 144 -1.06 -16.09 18.41
C THR A 144 0.00 -16.47 17.38
N GLN A 145 -0.41 -17.20 16.34
CA GLN A 145 0.41 -17.53 15.17
C GLN A 145 0.39 -16.42 14.12
N LYS A 146 -0.70 -15.66 14.05
CA LYS A 146 -0.86 -14.48 13.21
C LYS A 146 -1.48 -13.33 14.01
N LEU A 147 -0.86 -12.16 13.96
CA LEU A 147 -1.34 -10.95 14.62
C LEU A 147 -1.79 -9.94 13.57
N ILE A 148 -3.03 -9.50 13.63
CA ILE A 148 -3.54 -8.41 12.81
C ILE A 148 -3.63 -7.18 13.71
N LEU A 149 -2.89 -6.13 13.36
CA LEU A 149 -3.00 -4.83 14.01
C LEU A 149 -3.87 -3.94 13.14
N PHE A 150 -4.72 -3.15 13.77
CA PHE A 150 -5.41 -2.05 13.11
C PHE A 150 -5.45 -0.80 13.97
N VAL A 151 -5.76 0.34 13.34
CA VAL A 151 -6.11 1.60 13.99
C VAL A 151 -7.36 2.16 13.34
N THR A 152 -8.22 2.82 14.12
CA THR A 152 -9.38 3.54 13.62
C THR A 152 -9.04 4.95 13.13
N ASN A 153 -8.19 5.69 13.87
CA ASN A 153 -7.64 6.98 13.47
C ASN A 153 -6.11 6.99 13.66
N TYR A 154 -5.34 6.98 12.58
CA TYR A 154 -3.88 7.04 12.63
C TYR A 154 -3.40 8.50 12.71
N ASN A 155 -2.80 8.90 13.83
CA ASN A 155 -2.27 10.25 14.06
C ASN A 155 -0.72 10.28 14.22
N GLY A 156 -0.01 9.21 13.86
CA GLY A 156 1.45 9.11 13.93
C GLY A 156 2.04 8.82 15.32
N GLU A 157 1.33 9.15 16.41
CA GLU A 157 1.79 8.91 17.80
C GLU A 157 2.03 7.43 18.11
N MET A 158 1.42 6.53 17.34
CA MET A 158 1.52 5.08 17.52
C MET A 158 2.74 4.47 16.81
N GLU A 159 3.54 5.24 16.06
CA GLU A 159 4.67 4.71 15.29
C GLU A 159 5.69 4.00 16.18
N ASP A 160 6.01 4.56 17.35
CA ASP A 160 6.95 3.95 18.30
C ASP A 160 6.41 2.68 18.92
N LEU A 161 5.11 2.63 19.24
CA LEU A 161 4.45 1.43 19.74
C LEU A 161 4.48 0.33 18.67
N VAL A 162 4.12 0.65 17.43
CA VAL A 162 4.17 -0.27 16.29
C VAL A 162 5.59 -0.80 16.09
N ARG A 163 6.61 0.07 16.06
CA ARG A 163 8.03 -0.33 15.99
C ARG A 163 8.41 -1.26 17.13
N SER A 164 7.98 -0.98 18.35
CA SER A 164 8.27 -1.81 19.53
C SER A 164 7.72 -3.23 19.44
N ILE A 165 6.60 -3.41 18.71
CA ILE A 165 6.00 -4.71 18.40
C ILE A 165 6.75 -5.38 17.25
N LEU A 166 6.93 -4.67 16.13
CA LEU A 166 7.55 -5.20 14.91
C LEU A 166 9.00 -5.67 15.13
N TYR A 167 9.77 -4.96 15.96
CA TYR A 167 11.17 -5.30 16.26
C TYR A 167 11.31 -6.38 17.34
N ASN A 168 10.20 -6.85 17.92
CA ASN A 168 10.24 -7.90 18.93
C ASN A 168 10.50 -9.26 18.26
N ARG A 169 11.47 -10.01 18.79
CA ARG A 169 11.80 -11.35 18.29
C ARG A 169 10.61 -12.32 18.35
N LYS A 170 9.72 -12.18 19.36
CA LYS A 170 8.50 -12.97 19.54
C LYS A 170 7.34 -12.52 18.65
N CYS A 171 7.50 -11.47 17.85
CA CYS A 171 6.46 -11.02 16.93
C CYS A 171 6.13 -12.16 15.95
N PRO A 172 4.87 -12.61 15.89
CA PRO A 172 4.42 -13.65 14.96
C PRO A 172 4.31 -13.07 13.54
N ASN A 173 3.77 -13.86 12.60
CA ASN A 173 3.40 -13.30 11.31
C ASN A 173 2.38 -12.18 11.52
N ILE A 174 2.63 -11.03 10.90
CA ILE A 174 1.91 -9.81 11.24
C ILE A 174 1.22 -9.21 10.02
N GLU A 175 0.03 -8.68 10.25
CA GLU A 175 -0.76 -8.00 9.24
C GLU A 175 -1.13 -6.61 9.78
N LEU A 176 -0.86 -5.58 8.99
CA LEU A 176 -1.06 -4.18 9.38
C LEU A 176 -2.18 -3.57 8.54
N GLU A 177 -3.31 -3.26 9.19
CA GLU A 177 -4.47 -2.61 8.60
C GLU A 177 -4.50 -1.11 8.94
N ASN A 178 -4.67 -0.25 7.93
CA ASN A 178 -4.69 1.21 8.08
C ASN A 178 -3.39 1.79 8.69
N PHE A 179 -2.24 1.18 8.44
CA PHE A 179 -0.92 1.73 8.80
C PHE A 179 -0.18 2.22 7.57
N ILE A 180 0.56 3.31 7.74
CA ILE A 180 1.58 3.76 6.78
C ILE A 180 2.92 3.68 7.50
N LEU A 181 3.77 2.73 7.08
CA LEU A 181 5.15 2.67 7.55
C LEU A 181 6.03 3.55 6.65
N SER A 182 6.84 4.40 7.27
CA SER A 182 7.87 5.14 6.54
C SER A 182 8.94 4.19 5.96
N SER A 183 9.64 4.65 4.91
CA SER A 183 10.72 3.88 4.28
C SER A 183 11.82 3.54 5.28
N ASN A 184 12.21 4.51 6.12
CA ASN A 184 13.17 4.33 7.20
C ASN A 184 12.75 3.25 8.21
N THR A 185 11.48 3.24 8.64
CA THR A 185 10.95 2.20 9.55
C THR A 185 11.01 0.83 8.89
N THR A 186 10.66 0.73 7.61
CA THR A 186 10.69 -0.54 6.87
C THR A 186 12.11 -1.07 6.69
N VAL A 187 13.08 -0.20 6.36
CA VAL A 187 14.51 -0.57 6.30
C VAL A 187 14.99 -1.08 7.65
N ALA A 188 14.71 -0.34 8.73
CA ALA A 188 15.12 -0.72 10.09
C ALA A 188 14.48 -2.05 10.54
N LEU A 189 13.23 -2.32 10.14
CA LEU A 189 12.58 -3.60 10.36
C LEU A 189 13.31 -4.74 9.66
N ILE A 190 13.67 -4.56 8.39
CA ILE A 190 14.34 -5.59 7.60
C ILE A 190 15.74 -5.88 8.16
N GLU A 191 16.47 -4.84 8.55
CA GLU A 191 17.76 -5.01 9.22
C GLU A 191 17.62 -5.71 10.57
N ASN A 192 16.58 -5.38 11.35
CA ASN A 192 16.26 -6.11 12.58
C ASN A 192 15.98 -7.60 12.30
N TRP A 193 15.24 -7.93 11.24
CA TRP A 193 14.96 -9.31 10.85
C TRP A 193 16.21 -10.06 10.41
N ARG A 194 17.09 -9.40 9.63
CA ARG A 194 18.40 -9.95 9.22
C ARG A 194 19.28 -10.26 10.43
N HIS A 195 19.42 -9.28 11.33
CA HIS A 195 20.23 -9.42 12.55
C HIS A 195 19.72 -10.55 13.44
N ASN A 196 18.40 -10.68 13.57
CA ASN A 196 17.77 -11.72 14.38
C ASN A 196 17.59 -13.08 13.66
N GLN A 197 18.03 -13.18 12.39
CA GLN A 197 17.91 -14.37 11.55
C GLN A 197 16.51 -14.99 11.59
N LYS A 198 15.49 -14.20 11.24
CA LYS A 198 14.10 -14.68 11.20
C LYS A 198 13.96 -15.91 10.29
N ASP A 199 13.08 -16.83 10.70
CA ASP A 199 12.87 -18.11 10.03
C ASP A 199 12.22 -17.95 8.64
N ILE A 200 12.49 -18.90 7.75
CA ILE A 200 11.79 -19.02 6.47
C ILE A 200 10.29 -19.19 6.72
N GLY A 201 9.47 -18.45 5.96
CA GLY A 201 8.02 -18.39 6.14
C GLY A 201 7.56 -17.28 7.11
N THR A 202 8.50 -16.48 7.64
CA THR A 202 8.14 -15.22 8.33
C THR A 202 7.52 -14.27 7.32
N VAL A 203 6.32 -13.77 7.63
CA VAL A 203 5.52 -12.92 6.75
C VAL A 203 5.05 -11.66 7.47
N MET A 204 5.16 -10.53 6.77
CA MET A 204 4.43 -9.31 7.08
C MET A 204 3.53 -8.93 5.89
N VAL A 205 2.27 -8.61 6.17
CA VAL A 205 1.31 -8.09 5.19
C VAL A 205 0.90 -6.69 5.59
N MET A 206 0.80 -5.79 4.62
CA MET A 206 0.37 -4.41 4.83
C MET A 206 -0.79 -4.08 3.90
N TYR A 207 -1.87 -3.53 4.46
CA TYR A 207 -2.94 -2.92 3.68
C TYR A 207 -2.60 -1.46 3.43
N HIS A 208 -2.38 -1.14 2.17
CA HIS A 208 -2.41 0.24 1.74
C HIS A 208 -3.79 0.51 1.15
N LYS A 209 -4.50 1.50 1.73
CA LYS A 209 -5.69 2.09 1.09
C LYS A 209 -5.32 2.96 -0.12
N TYR A 210 -4.03 3.24 -0.34
CA TYR A 210 -3.52 4.15 -1.36
C TYR A 210 -2.48 3.52 -2.28
N ARG A 211 -2.35 4.05 -3.50
CA ARG A 211 -1.37 3.62 -4.53
C ARG A 211 0.08 4.06 -4.23
N GLU A 212 0.48 4.15 -2.97
CA GLU A 212 1.79 4.69 -2.54
C GLU A 212 2.96 3.70 -2.64
N VAL A 213 2.75 2.48 -3.15
CA VAL A 213 3.81 1.45 -3.30
C VAL A 213 4.96 1.95 -4.20
N GLN A 214 4.71 2.92 -5.08
CA GLN A 214 5.76 3.55 -5.88
C GLN A 214 6.65 4.53 -5.10
N ILE A 215 6.24 5.01 -3.92
CA ILE A 215 6.84 6.19 -3.29
C ILE A 215 8.17 5.87 -2.57
N TYR A 216 8.41 4.63 -2.14
CA TYR A 216 9.67 4.28 -1.44
C TYR A 216 10.30 2.93 -1.80
N VAL A 217 9.81 2.22 -2.82
CA VAL A 217 10.51 1.04 -3.38
C VAL A 217 11.95 1.38 -3.75
N ASP A 218 12.17 2.59 -4.27
CA ASP A 218 13.49 3.09 -4.60
C ASP A 218 14.44 3.21 -3.41
N ASP A 219 13.91 3.61 -2.25
CA ASP A 219 14.63 3.73 -0.97
C ASP A 219 14.95 2.34 -0.40
N LEU A 220 14.00 1.40 -0.48
CA LEU A 220 14.21 0.01 -0.05
C LEU A 220 15.28 -0.67 -0.91
N LEU A 221 15.22 -0.50 -2.23
CA LEU A 221 16.24 -1.01 -3.15
C LEU A 221 17.63 -0.44 -2.84
N GLU A 222 17.71 0.83 -2.42
CA GLU A 222 18.97 1.50 -2.05
C GLU A 222 19.49 1.09 -0.68
N GLY A 223 18.63 1.03 0.34
CA GLY A 223 19.02 0.75 1.73
C GLY A 223 19.32 -0.72 2.02
N LEU A 224 18.81 -1.65 1.20
CA LEU A 224 18.82 -3.09 1.51
C LEU A 224 19.46 -3.96 0.42
N ASP A 225 20.13 -3.37 -0.57
CA ASP A 225 20.71 -4.08 -1.72
C ASP A 225 19.69 -4.95 -2.48
N GLY A 226 18.48 -4.42 -2.65
CA GLY A 226 17.40 -5.11 -3.34
C GLY A 226 17.58 -5.14 -4.86
N ARG A 227 16.98 -6.15 -5.51
CA ARG A 227 16.90 -6.29 -6.96
C ARG A 227 15.48 -6.61 -7.40
N PHE A 228 15.10 -6.14 -8.58
CA PHE A 228 13.90 -6.66 -9.22
C PHE A 228 14.12 -8.13 -9.61
N ALA A 229 13.10 -8.95 -9.39
CA ALA A 229 13.16 -10.37 -9.62
C ALA A 229 11.79 -10.90 -10.06
N TYR A 230 11.78 -12.13 -10.57
CA TYR A 230 10.55 -12.85 -10.86
C TYR A 230 10.45 -14.08 -9.96
N PHE A 231 9.23 -14.38 -9.52
CA PHE A 231 8.98 -15.67 -8.89
C PHE A 231 9.34 -16.81 -9.83
N ASN A 232 9.98 -17.84 -9.29
CA ASN A 232 10.10 -19.10 -9.98
C ASN A 232 8.72 -19.77 -10.08
N ASN A 233 8.49 -20.56 -11.14
CA ASN A 233 7.20 -21.19 -11.39
C ASN A 233 6.71 -22.05 -10.20
N SER A 234 7.63 -22.63 -9.43
CA SER A 234 7.34 -23.40 -8.21
C SER A 234 6.84 -22.56 -7.02
N ALA A 235 7.05 -21.24 -7.04
CA ALA A 235 6.65 -20.32 -5.97
C ALA A 235 5.31 -19.61 -6.24
N LEU A 236 4.69 -19.82 -7.40
CA LEU A 236 3.46 -19.15 -7.81
C LEU A 236 2.20 -19.90 -7.32
N GLN A 237 1.79 -19.67 -6.07
CA GLN A 237 0.48 -20.12 -5.57
C GLN A 237 -0.59 -19.00 -5.70
N ASN A 238 -0.93 -18.59 -6.93
CA ASN A 238 -2.01 -17.61 -7.27
C ASN A 238 -1.61 -16.15 -7.57
N ASN A 239 -0.33 -15.83 -7.79
CA ASN A 239 0.07 -14.47 -8.19
C ASN A 239 -0.04 -14.26 -9.71
N VAL A 240 -0.92 -13.35 -10.14
CA VAL A 240 -1.04 -12.90 -11.55
C VAL A 240 0.16 -12.05 -11.97
N ASN A 241 0.80 -11.35 -11.02
CA ASN A 241 2.00 -10.56 -11.27
C ASN A 241 3.25 -11.33 -10.81
N ARG A 242 4.11 -11.70 -11.75
CA ARG A 242 5.33 -12.46 -11.47
C ARG A 242 6.47 -11.59 -10.95
N ARG A 243 6.39 -10.27 -11.09
CA ARG A 243 7.44 -9.33 -10.69
C ARG A 243 7.39 -9.07 -9.19
N CYS A 244 8.55 -9.14 -8.56
CA CYS A 244 8.76 -8.91 -7.14
C CYS A 244 10.10 -8.19 -6.92
N ILE A 245 10.41 -7.87 -5.67
CA ILE A 245 11.72 -7.37 -5.26
C ILE A 245 12.32 -8.37 -4.30
N SER A 246 13.54 -8.83 -4.60
CA SER A 246 14.31 -9.73 -3.76
C SER A 246 15.44 -8.95 -3.08
N PHE A 247 15.62 -9.17 -1.78
CA PHE A 247 16.73 -8.65 -1.00
C PHE A 247 17.56 -9.83 -0.49
N PRO A 248 18.90 -9.76 -0.54
CA PRO A 248 19.74 -10.70 0.19
C PRO A 248 19.32 -10.76 1.67
N PHE A 249 19.17 -11.94 2.26
CA PHE A 249 18.77 -12.03 3.66
C PHE A 249 19.83 -12.77 4.49
N ASN A 250 20.14 -14.02 4.13
CA ASN A 250 21.29 -14.76 4.65
C ASN A 250 21.73 -15.83 3.63
N ARG A 251 22.58 -16.79 4.04
CA ARG A 251 23.12 -17.81 3.13
C ARG A 251 22.08 -18.80 2.58
N THR A 252 20.93 -18.95 3.24
CA THR A 252 19.90 -19.95 2.90
C THR A 252 18.57 -19.35 2.49
N SER A 253 18.40 -18.03 2.62
CA SER A 253 17.13 -17.36 2.36
C SER A 253 17.31 -15.98 1.76
N GLU A 254 16.26 -15.54 1.06
CA GLU A 254 16.08 -14.23 0.48
C GLU A 254 14.78 -13.62 1.02
N LEU A 255 14.75 -12.31 1.15
CA LEU A 255 13.55 -11.60 1.57
C LEU A 255 12.86 -11.06 0.32
N VAL A 256 11.57 -11.34 0.17
CA VAL A 256 10.81 -11.03 -1.04
C VAL A 256 9.67 -10.09 -0.70
N LEU A 257 9.63 -8.95 -1.39
CA LEU A 257 8.55 -7.97 -1.34
C LEU A 257 7.74 -8.06 -2.64
N HIS A 258 6.44 -8.25 -2.53
CA HIS A 258 5.56 -8.31 -3.69
C HIS A 258 4.13 -7.85 -3.35
N SER A 259 3.34 -7.57 -4.38
CA SER A 259 1.92 -7.31 -4.21
C SER A 259 1.14 -8.63 -4.25
N ILE A 260 0.07 -8.70 -3.46
CA ILE A 260 -0.94 -9.76 -3.52
C ILE A 260 -2.32 -9.14 -3.71
N TRP A 261 -3.20 -9.89 -4.39
CA TRP A 261 -4.56 -9.48 -4.69
C TRP A 261 -5.52 -10.42 -3.97
N ASP A 262 -6.48 -9.86 -3.23
CA ASP A 262 -7.64 -10.61 -2.76
C ASP A 262 -8.80 -10.29 -3.70
N GLY A 263 -9.40 -11.28 -4.34
CA GLY A 263 -10.30 -11.12 -5.50
C GLY A 263 -11.60 -10.33 -5.25
N GLN A 264 -11.76 -9.66 -4.11
CA GLN A 264 -12.91 -8.82 -3.78
C GLN A 264 -12.41 -7.41 -3.42
N ILE A 265 -12.69 -6.46 -4.32
CA ILE A 265 -12.43 -5.01 -4.20
C ILE A 265 -10.93 -4.67 -4.31
N TRP A 266 -10.61 -3.54 -4.96
CA TRP A 266 -9.30 -3.05 -5.43
C TRP A 266 -8.19 -2.82 -4.38
N ASN A 267 -8.20 -3.56 -3.28
CA ASN A 267 -7.21 -3.46 -2.20
C ASN A 267 -5.99 -4.32 -2.51
N ARG A 268 -5.00 -3.73 -3.18
CA ARG A 268 -3.65 -4.32 -3.29
C ARG A 268 -3.01 -4.38 -1.91
N ARG A 269 -2.64 -5.58 -1.45
CA ARG A 269 -1.83 -5.73 -0.24
C ARG A 269 -0.38 -5.91 -0.62
N ILE A 270 0.52 -5.39 0.20
CA ILE A 270 1.95 -5.63 0.07
C ILE A 270 2.32 -6.78 1.01
N LYS A 271 3.03 -7.77 0.51
CA LYS A 271 3.56 -8.89 1.29
C LYS A 271 5.08 -8.84 1.28
N LEU A 272 5.66 -8.92 2.47
CA LEU A 272 7.08 -9.11 2.71
C LEU A 272 7.28 -10.49 3.35
N GLU A 273 8.10 -11.34 2.74
CA GLU A 273 8.24 -12.75 3.13
C GLU A 273 9.70 -13.22 3.08
N VAL A 274 10.13 -13.94 4.11
CA VAL A 274 11.43 -14.65 4.11
C VAL A 274 11.25 -15.97 3.38
N MET A 275 11.88 -16.12 2.21
CA MET A 275 11.76 -17.29 1.34
C MET A 275 13.10 -18.03 1.22
N PRO A 276 13.10 -19.34 0.90
CA PRO A 276 14.34 -20.06 0.57
C PRO A 276 15.06 -19.40 -0.61
N ILE A 277 16.39 -19.39 -0.59
CA ILE A 277 17.17 -18.86 -1.72
C ILE A 277 16.85 -19.62 -3.02
N GLY A 278 16.62 -18.90 -4.11
CA GLY A 278 16.20 -19.48 -5.39
C GLY A 278 14.67 -19.58 -5.52
N SER A 279 13.92 -18.98 -4.60
CA SER A 279 12.47 -18.75 -4.76
C SER A 279 12.20 -17.68 -5.81
N THR A 280 13.15 -16.76 -6.00
CA THR A 280 13.16 -15.80 -7.09
C THR A 280 14.28 -16.11 -8.08
N ARG A 281 14.07 -15.73 -9.34
CA ARG A 281 15.11 -15.66 -10.37
C ARG A 281 15.34 -14.21 -10.75
N GLU A 282 16.57 -13.91 -11.13
CA GLU A 282 16.85 -12.63 -11.76
C GLU A 282 15.97 -12.46 -13.00
N GLU A 283 15.64 -11.20 -13.30
CA GLU A 283 15.10 -10.83 -14.59
C GLU A 283 16.12 -11.22 -15.67
N THR A 284 16.03 -12.45 -16.19
CA THR A 284 16.82 -12.83 -17.35
C THR A 284 16.27 -12.05 -18.54
N PHE A 285 16.99 -10.98 -18.88
CA PHE A 285 16.85 -10.07 -20.02
C PHE A 285 16.94 -10.78 -21.39
N ARG A 286 16.34 -11.96 -21.56
CA ARG A 286 16.44 -12.73 -22.81
C ARG A 286 15.43 -12.35 -23.89
N GLU A 287 14.66 -11.29 -23.70
CA GLU A 287 13.68 -10.88 -24.70
C GLU A 287 13.82 -9.45 -25.20
N ASN A 288 14.94 -8.71 -25.03
CA ASN A 288 15.17 -7.58 -25.97
C ASN A 288 16.55 -6.95 -26.18
N PHE A 289 17.65 -7.20 -25.45
CA PHE A 289 18.89 -6.45 -25.76
C PHE A 289 20.17 -7.24 -25.50
N ARG A 290 20.70 -7.89 -26.55
CA ARG A 290 22.05 -8.48 -26.54
C ARG A 290 23.17 -7.47 -26.83
N ASP A 291 22.85 -6.26 -27.24
CA ASP A 291 23.88 -5.34 -27.77
C ASP A 291 24.48 -4.40 -26.70
N LEU A 292 23.69 -3.92 -25.72
CA LEU A 292 24.19 -2.93 -24.73
C LEU A 292 25.09 -3.54 -23.65
N THR A 293 24.86 -4.80 -23.26
CA THR A 293 25.64 -5.47 -22.20
C THR A 293 27.06 -5.79 -22.67
N ILE A 294 27.21 -6.18 -23.95
CA ILE A 294 28.52 -6.49 -24.54
C ILE A 294 29.35 -5.21 -24.73
N GLU A 295 28.75 -4.09 -25.13
CA GLU A 295 29.44 -2.79 -25.23
C GLU A 295 29.98 -2.33 -23.86
N LEU A 296 29.24 -2.55 -22.77
CA LEU A 296 29.61 -2.08 -21.43
C LEU A 296 30.64 -2.96 -20.71
N GLU A 297 30.64 -4.28 -20.94
CA GLU A 297 31.67 -5.18 -20.39
C GLU A 297 33.05 -4.92 -21.00
N VAL A 298 33.12 -4.71 -22.33
CA VAL A 298 34.36 -4.36 -23.05
C VAL A 298 34.95 -3.03 -22.55
N ASN A 299 34.09 -2.06 -22.22
CA ASN A 299 34.46 -0.73 -21.71
C ASN A 299 35.10 -0.72 -20.32
N SER A 300 34.74 -1.69 -19.48
CA SER A 300 35.32 -1.84 -18.15
C SER A 300 36.78 -2.36 -18.20
N HIS A 301 37.15 -3.04 -19.29
CA HIS A 301 38.42 -3.73 -19.44
C HIS A 301 39.38 -3.11 -20.48
N CYS A 302 38.91 -2.20 -21.36
CA CYS A 302 39.75 -1.55 -22.39
C CYS A 302 39.61 -0.01 -22.42
N PRO A 303 40.49 0.76 -21.73
CA PRO A 303 40.47 2.23 -21.74
C PRO A 303 40.63 2.87 -23.12
N ALA A 304 41.31 2.20 -24.06
CA ALA A 304 41.51 2.67 -25.43
C ALA A 304 40.23 2.68 -26.29
N LEU A 305 39.23 1.87 -25.95
CA LEU A 305 37.92 1.84 -26.65
C LEU A 305 36.96 2.93 -26.12
N ARG A 306 37.16 3.46 -24.90
CA ARG A 306 36.30 4.52 -24.33
C ARG A 306 36.34 5.81 -25.13
N SER A 307 37.48 6.19 -25.69
CA SER A 307 37.61 7.43 -26.47
C SER A 307 36.89 7.32 -27.82
N ALA A 308 36.91 6.14 -28.44
CA ALA A 308 36.18 5.87 -29.68
C ALA A 308 34.67 5.75 -29.44
N GLU A 309 34.25 5.07 -28.36
CA GLU A 309 32.85 4.82 -28.05
C GLU A 309 32.11 6.03 -27.45
N SER A 310 32.79 6.87 -26.67
CA SER A 310 32.24 8.16 -26.20
C SER A 310 32.03 9.19 -27.32
N SER A 311 32.62 8.95 -28.50
CA SER A 311 32.36 9.72 -29.72
C SER A 311 31.05 9.31 -30.43
N VAL A 312 30.49 8.14 -30.10
CA VAL A 312 29.22 7.64 -30.64
C VAL A 312 28.04 8.16 -29.81
N PRO A 313 26.95 8.65 -30.43
CA PRO A 313 25.77 9.09 -29.69
C PRO A 313 25.07 7.94 -28.97
N LEU A 314 25.07 7.95 -27.63
CA LEU A 314 24.31 7.00 -26.82
C LEU A 314 22.81 7.30 -26.93
N SER A 315 22.01 6.31 -27.30
CA SER A 315 20.55 6.44 -27.40
C SER A 315 19.86 5.48 -26.43
N LEU A 316 19.08 6.01 -25.50
CA LEU A 316 18.39 5.28 -24.46
C LEU A 316 16.87 5.48 -24.56
N HIS A 317 16.11 4.53 -24.05
CA HIS A 317 14.68 4.72 -23.82
C HIS A 317 14.44 5.46 -22.49
N SER A 318 15.09 5.03 -21.41
CA SER A 318 14.91 5.61 -20.07
C SER A 318 16.25 5.83 -19.38
N LEU A 319 16.41 6.96 -18.70
CA LEU A 319 17.58 7.27 -17.88
C LEU A 319 17.17 7.95 -16.58
N ILE A 320 17.58 7.40 -15.44
CA ILE A 320 17.36 7.95 -14.11
C ILE A 320 18.69 8.24 -13.44
N LEU A 321 18.92 9.50 -13.07
CA LEU A 321 20.16 9.96 -12.46
C LEU A 321 19.96 10.26 -10.97
N LYS A 322 20.58 9.46 -10.09
CA LYS A 322 20.52 9.62 -8.62
C LYS A 322 21.91 9.79 -8.03
N LYS A 323 21.99 10.30 -6.81
CA LYS A 323 23.27 10.56 -6.09
C LYS A 323 24.21 9.36 -6.06
N ARG A 324 23.64 8.16 -5.88
CA ARG A 324 24.38 6.90 -5.68
C ARG A 324 24.08 5.81 -6.70
N LYS A 325 23.29 6.09 -7.74
CA LYS A 325 23.04 5.15 -8.85
C LYS A 325 22.58 5.85 -10.12
N ILE A 326 22.93 5.26 -11.27
CA ILE A 326 22.33 5.59 -12.57
C ILE A 326 21.50 4.39 -13.00
N VAL A 327 20.28 4.61 -13.50
CA VAL A 327 19.44 3.56 -14.08
C VAL A 327 19.24 3.86 -15.55
N ALA A 328 19.80 3.06 -16.45
CA ALA A 328 19.67 3.24 -17.90
C ALA A 328 18.94 2.03 -18.50
N ASN A 329 17.80 2.26 -19.17
CA ASN A 329 16.91 1.21 -19.71
C ASN A 329 16.65 0.08 -18.69
N ASP A 330 16.30 0.48 -17.46
CA ASP A 330 16.02 -0.43 -16.33
C ASP A 330 17.23 -1.20 -15.76
N VAL A 331 18.44 -0.96 -16.27
CA VAL A 331 19.68 -1.50 -15.70
C VAL A 331 20.24 -0.53 -14.66
N CYS A 332 20.44 -1.00 -13.42
CA CYS A 332 20.92 -0.20 -12.30
C CYS A 332 22.44 -0.31 -12.12
N TYR A 333 23.13 0.83 -12.16
CA TYR A 333 24.57 0.96 -11.94
C TYR A 333 24.83 1.65 -10.61
N LYS A 334 25.53 0.97 -9.68
CA LYS A 334 25.91 1.52 -8.36
C LYS A 334 27.08 2.52 -8.47
N VAL A 335 27.06 3.53 -7.61
CA VAL A 335 28.10 4.55 -7.48
C VAL A 335 29.02 4.21 -6.32
N GLU A 336 30.17 3.64 -6.63
CA GLU A 336 31.20 3.39 -5.63
C GLU A 336 32.20 4.55 -5.56
N SER A 337 32.03 5.38 -4.53
CA SER A 337 32.97 6.41 -4.04
C SER A 337 33.34 7.57 -4.98
N LYS A 338 33.87 8.64 -4.36
CA LYS A 338 34.01 10.03 -4.86
C LYS A 338 34.87 10.25 -6.12
N SER A 339 35.32 9.21 -6.84
CA SER A 339 36.31 9.43 -7.91
C SER A 339 36.17 8.64 -9.21
N GLN A 340 35.60 7.43 -9.32
CA GLN A 340 35.99 6.61 -10.50
C GLN A 340 34.97 5.70 -11.22
N ARG A 341 33.72 5.49 -10.78
CA ARG A 341 32.82 4.53 -11.49
C ARG A 341 31.60 5.12 -12.22
N ILE A 342 30.94 6.17 -11.70
CA ILE A 342 29.78 6.83 -12.37
C ILE A 342 30.13 7.37 -13.74
N LYS A 343 31.37 7.84 -13.84
CA LYS A 343 31.92 8.44 -15.02
C LYS A 343 31.78 7.54 -16.26
N SER A 344 31.86 6.22 -16.11
CA SER A 344 32.03 5.33 -17.27
C SER A 344 30.97 5.40 -18.40
N ILE A 345 29.66 5.53 -18.13
CA ILE A 345 28.64 5.50 -19.21
C ILE A 345 28.41 6.87 -19.87
N LEU A 346 28.55 7.94 -19.08
CA LEU A 346 28.25 9.32 -19.49
C LEU A 346 29.52 10.15 -19.78
N ASP A 347 30.67 9.77 -19.25
CA ASP A 347 31.92 10.53 -19.42
C ASP A 347 32.46 10.44 -20.83
N GLY A 348 33.12 11.52 -21.22
CA GLY A 348 33.63 11.71 -22.58
C GLY A 348 32.51 12.06 -23.58
N ARG A 349 31.24 11.78 -23.26
CA ARG A 349 30.13 12.10 -24.15
C ARG A 349 29.76 13.58 -24.08
N LYS A 350 29.51 14.15 -25.25
CA LYS A 350 28.98 15.52 -25.39
C LYS A 350 27.45 15.53 -25.43
N LEU A 351 26.84 14.45 -25.92
CA LEU A 351 25.40 14.35 -26.11
C LEU A 351 24.90 12.92 -25.85
N VAL A 352 23.82 12.79 -25.07
CA VAL A 352 23.06 11.55 -24.88
C VAL A 352 21.63 11.78 -25.33
N ARG A 353 21.10 10.87 -26.17
CA ARG A 353 19.69 10.88 -26.58
C ARG A 353 18.93 9.93 -25.66
N VAL A 354 17.81 10.37 -25.11
CA VAL A 354 17.00 9.55 -24.21
C VAL A 354 15.52 9.87 -24.42
N GLU A 355 14.62 8.90 -24.45
CA GLU A 355 13.19 9.19 -24.59
C GLU A 355 12.59 9.77 -23.28
N ILE A 356 12.95 9.18 -22.13
CA ILE A 356 12.50 9.57 -20.80
C ILE A 356 13.70 9.82 -19.87
N LEU A 357 13.88 11.07 -19.46
CA LEU A 357 14.96 11.48 -18.56
C LEU A 357 14.41 11.87 -17.19
N LYS A 358 14.90 11.22 -16.14
CA LYS A 358 14.57 11.56 -14.74
C LYS A 358 15.82 11.97 -13.99
N ILE A 359 15.86 13.19 -13.48
CA ILE A 359 17.00 13.71 -12.74
C ILE A 359 16.57 13.89 -11.28
N ARG A 360 17.23 13.14 -10.38
CA ARG A 360 17.06 13.25 -8.93
C ARG A 360 18.28 13.87 -8.25
N ASN A 361 19.42 13.86 -8.93
CA ASN A 361 20.60 14.62 -8.55
C ASN A 361 21.36 15.06 -9.80
N SER A 362 21.61 16.36 -9.96
CA SER A 362 22.39 16.90 -11.08
C SER A 362 23.91 16.78 -10.88
N SER A 363 24.40 16.55 -9.66
CA SER A 363 25.83 16.46 -9.36
C SER A 363 26.54 15.25 -10.00
N VAL A 364 25.77 14.32 -10.56
CA VAL A 364 26.29 13.13 -11.27
C VAL A 364 26.40 13.36 -12.77
N ILE A 365 25.95 14.51 -13.27
CA ILE A 365 26.01 14.88 -14.68
C ILE A 365 27.34 15.61 -14.93
N PRO A 366 28.17 15.17 -15.89
CA PRO A 366 29.36 15.93 -16.29
C PRO A 366 28.98 17.30 -16.88
N ASP A 367 29.71 18.36 -16.53
CA ASP A 367 29.37 19.74 -16.90
C ASP A 367 29.22 19.99 -18.41
N SER A 368 30.00 19.26 -19.23
CA SER A 368 29.95 19.38 -20.69
C SER A 368 28.84 18.56 -21.35
N LEU A 369 28.17 17.68 -20.61
CA LEU A 369 27.19 16.75 -21.17
C LEU A 369 25.84 17.44 -21.38
N LYS A 370 25.24 17.19 -22.55
CA LYS A 370 23.84 17.56 -22.83
C LYS A 370 22.99 16.32 -23.06
N PHE A 371 21.72 16.39 -22.68
CA PHE A 371 20.71 15.39 -22.98
C PHE A 371 19.73 15.90 -24.02
N ARG A 372 19.46 15.10 -25.05
CA ARG A 372 18.31 15.30 -25.94
C ARG A 372 17.19 14.38 -25.45
N THR A 373 16.09 14.95 -24.99
CA THR A 373 14.95 14.17 -24.46
C THR A 373 13.60 14.62 -24.98
N ARG A 374 12.60 13.73 -24.94
CA ARG A 374 11.20 14.11 -25.16
C ARG A 374 10.46 14.33 -23.85
N ASN A 375 10.76 13.53 -22.82
CA ASN A 375 10.11 13.61 -21.51
C ASN A 375 11.16 13.90 -20.43
N LEU A 376 10.89 14.88 -19.58
CA LEU A 376 11.82 15.30 -18.53
C LEU A 376 11.10 15.34 -17.17
N ASP A 377 11.64 14.62 -16.19
CA ASP A 377 11.22 14.69 -14.79
C ASP A 377 12.37 15.25 -13.94
N SER A 378 12.20 16.47 -13.42
CA SER A 378 13.21 17.14 -12.58
C SER A 378 13.17 16.70 -11.11
N GLY A 379 12.15 15.94 -10.70
CA GLY A 379 11.93 15.57 -9.30
C GLY A 379 11.88 16.77 -8.38
N ASN A 380 12.49 16.62 -7.20
CA ASN A 380 12.57 17.66 -6.18
C ASN A 380 13.77 18.61 -6.38
N LEU A 381 14.30 18.73 -7.60
CA LEU A 381 15.34 19.69 -7.95
C LEU A 381 14.74 20.97 -8.49
N ASN A 382 15.45 22.09 -8.34
CA ASN A 382 15.11 23.31 -9.03
C ASN A 382 15.30 23.12 -10.54
N LEU A 383 14.25 23.33 -11.34
CA LEU A 383 14.27 23.19 -12.80
C LEU A 383 15.40 24.01 -13.44
N GLU A 384 15.69 25.21 -12.94
CA GLU A 384 16.77 26.08 -13.45
C GLU A 384 18.16 25.45 -13.28
N SER A 385 18.33 24.56 -12.30
CA SER A 385 19.57 23.78 -12.13
C SER A 385 19.67 22.58 -13.08
N VAL A 386 18.53 22.15 -13.66
CA VAL A 386 18.44 20.99 -14.55
C VAL A 386 18.56 21.40 -16.02
N LEU A 387 17.93 22.51 -16.40
CA LEU A 387 17.91 23.03 -17.77
C LEU A 387 19.29 23.20 -18.44
N PRO A 388 20.38 23.58 -17.74
CA PRO A 388 21.71 23.64 -18.32
C PRO A 388 22.15 22.31 -18.93
N PHE A 389 21.65 21.17 -18.47
CA PHE A 389 22.00 19.85 -19.01
C PHE A 389 21.13 19.42 -20.19
N ILE A 390 20.09 20.19 -20.56
CA ILE A 390 19.17 19.83 -21.63
C ILE A 390 19.58 20.50 -22.93
N ASN A 391 19.68 19.71 -24.00
CA ASN A 391 19.97 20.20 -25.34
C ASN A 391 18.77 20.99 -25.88
N ARG A 392 19.01 22.14 -26.52
CA ARG A 392 17.96 23.00 -27.09
C ARG A 392 17.04 22.27 -28.08
N ALA A 393 17.55 21.25 -28.78
CA ALA A 393 16.76 20.43 -29.70
C ALA A 393 15.74 19.49 -29.02
N SER A 394 15.67 19.48 -27.69
CA SER A 394 14.63 18.78 -26.91
C SER A 394 13.34 19.58 -26.82
N PHE A 395 13.38 20.88 -27.07
CA PHE A 395 12.23 21.77 -26.90
C PHE A 395 11.46 21.95 -28.22
N PRO A 396 10.12 21.98 -28.18
CA PRO A 396 9.28 21.77 -27.00
C PRO A 396 9.31 20.30 -26.55
N LEU A 397 9.38 20.08 -25.24
CA LEU A 397 9.26 18.74 -24.65
C LEU A 397 7.85 18.19 -24.90
N LYS A 398 7.72 16.87 -24.96
CA LYS A 398 6.41 16.22 -24.95
C LYS A 398 5.78 16.35 -23.57
N GLU A 399 6.56 16.09 -22.52
CA GLU A 399 6.11 16.17 -21.13
C GLU A 399 7.22 16.70 -20.22
N LEU A 400 6.86 17.60 -19.31
CA LEU A 400 7.72 18.13 -18.26
C LEU A 400 7.09 17.88 -16.89
N ARG A 401 7.70 17.02 -16.08
CA ARG A 401 7.27 16.74 -14.70
C ARG A 401 8.15 17.47 -13.69
N VAL A 402 7.54 18.29 -12.84
CA VAL A 402 8.26 19.17 -11.90
C VAL A 402 7.58 19.23 -10.53
N ASN A 403 8.40 19.40 -9.49
CA ASN A 403 7.91 19.79 -8.18
C ASN A 403 7.62 21.30 -8.15
N ILE A 404 6.41 21.65 -7.73
CA ILE A 404 5.92 23.04 -7.67
C ILE A 404 6.78 23.90 -6.73
N SER A 405 6.97 23.46 -5.48
CA SER A 405 7.81 24.14 -4.47
C SER A 405 9.25 24.38 -4.92
N LYS A 406 9.74 23.65 -5.93
CA LYS A 406 11.12 23.76 -6.42
C LYS A 406 11.23 24.54 -7.72
N THR A 407 10.12 25.01 -8.29
CA THR A 407 10.10 25.64 -9.62
C THR A 407 9.35 26.98 -9.63
N PRO A 408 9.83 28.01 -8.91
CA PRO A 408 9.10 29.28 -8.74
C PRO A 408 8.85 30.03 -10.06
N ASN A 409 9.73 29.85 -11.04
CA ASN A 409 9.68 30.51 -12.35
C ASN A 409 9.02 29.64 -13.46
N LEU A 410 8.19 28.65 -13.10
CA LEU A 410 7.62 27.70 -14.07
C LEU A 410 6.95 28.38 -15.27
N LYS A 411 6.27 29.51 -15.08
CA LYS A 411 5.59 30.26 -16.16
C LYS A 411 6.47 30.56 -17.36
N LYS A 412 7.77 30.78 -17.15
CA LYS A 412 8.75 31.01 -18.23
C LYS A 412 8.95 29.79 -19.13
N TYR A 413 8.63 28.59 -18.63
CA TYR A 413 8.93 27.30 -19.25
C TYR A 413 7.68 26.55 -19.71
N LEU A 414 6.47 27.06 -19.43
CA LEU A 414 5.20 26.44 -19.86
C LEU A 414 5.11 26.32 -21.39
N ARG A 415 5.63 27.32 -22.12
CA ARG A 415 5.70 27.30 -23.60
C ARG A 415 6.77 26.37 -24.16
N CYS A 416 7.60 25.78 -23.32
CA CYS A 416 8.68 24.88 -23.71
C CYS A 416 8.26 23.40 -23.67
N THR A 417 6.98 23.10 -23.45
CA THR A 417 6.47 21.73 -23.37
C THR A 417 5.03 21.64 -23.86
N GLN A 418 4.59 20.44 -24.26
CA GLN A 418 3.23 20.16 -24.70
C GLN A 418 2.32 19.76 -23.52
N ALA A 419 2.90 19.11 -22.51
CA ALA A 419 2.24 18.76 -21.25
C ALA A 419 3.15 19.08 -20.06
N VAL A 420 2.54 19.48 -18.94
CA VAL A 420 3.22 19.70 -17.66
C VAL A 420 2.56 18.84 -16.60
N VAL A 421 3.37 18.04 -15.91
CA VAL A 421 2.94 17.30 -14.73
C VAL A 421 3.47 18.02 -13.50
N LEU A 422 2.56 18.55 -12.69
CA LEU A 422 2.85 19.21 -11.44
C LEU A 422 2.60 18.26 -10.29
N PHE A 423 3.57 18.11 -9.40
CA PHE A 423 3.37 17.39 -8.15
C PHE A 423 3.85 18.22 -6.97
N GLU A 424 3.23 18.01 -5.82
CA GLU A 424 3.63 18.63 -4.56
C GLU A 424 3.59 17.60 -3.43
N THR A 425 4.58 17.66 -2.55
CA THR A 425 4.68 16.81 -1.37
C THR A 425 4.15 17.48 -0.10
N ASN A 426 3.98 18.81 -0.10
CA ASN A 426 3.44 19.57 1.03
C ASN A 426 2.82 20.90 0.56
N LEU A 427 1.48 20.94 0.43
CA LEU A 427 0.74 22.13 -0.01
C LEU A 427 0.50 23.09 1.16
N ASP A 428 0.90 24.35 0.98
CA ASP A 428 0.51 25.47 1.84
C ASP A 428 -0.32 26.49 1.02
N GLN A 429 -0.80 27.54 1.70
CA GLN A 429 -1.66 28.54 1.07
C GLN A 429 -0.96 29.28 -0.08
N GLU A 430 0.33 29.61 0.08
CA GLU A 430 1.12 30.33 -0.94
C GLU A 430 1.28 29.50 -2.22
N LYS A 431 1.53 28.19 -2.08
CA LYS A 431 1.61 27.26 -3.23
C LYS A 431 0.26 27.10 -3.91
N SER A 432 -0.83 27.10 -3.15
CA SER A 432 -2.18 27.05 -3.70
C SER A 432 -2.48 28.29 -4.54
N ASP A 433 -2.09 29.48 -4.07
CA ASP A 433 -2.19 30.74 -4.83
C ASP A 433 -1.35 30.71 -6.11
N TRP A 434 -0.16 30.12 -6.04
CA TRP A 434 0.69 29.96 -7.21
C TRP A 434 0.08 29.00 -8.24
N ILE A 435 -0.47 27.85 -7.81
CA ILE A 435 -1.17 26.88 -8.66
C ILE A 435 -2.33 27.58 -9.38
N ARG A 436 -3.16 28.35 -8.65
CA ARG A 436 -4.22 29.17 -9.25
C ARG A 436 -3.67 30.08 -10.35
N SER A 437 -2.55 30.76 -10.08
CA SER A 437 -1.92 31.67 -11.03
C SER A 437 -1.41 30.98 -12.30
N VAL A 438 -1.11 29.68 -12.24
CA VAL A 438 -0.70 28.85 -13.39
C VAL A 438 -1.91 28.29 -14.11
N LEU A 439 -2.95 27.84 -13.41
CA LEU A 439 -4.15 27.27 -14.03
C LEU A 439 -5.01 28.31 -14.77
N TYR A 440 -4.97 29.57 -14.31
CA TYR A 440 -5.74 30.68 -14.91
C TYR A 440 -5.02 31.37 -16.07
N ASP A 441 -3.81 30.94 -16.46
CA ASP A 441 -3.13 31.49 -17.63
C ASP A 441 -3.78 30.94 -18.92
N ARG A 442 -3.84 31.81 -19.93
CA ARG A 442 -4.59 31.55 -21.15
C ARG A 442 -3.84 30.57 -22.05
N ASN A 443 -2.51 30.53 -22.00
CA ASN A 443 -1.66 29.84 -22.99
C ASN A 443 -0.96 28.57 -22.46
N ASP A 444 -1.46 27.98 -21.38
CA ASP A 444 -0.77 26.84 -20.77
C ASP A 444 -0.89 25.55 -21.58
N PRO A 445 0.15 24.69 -21.52
CA PRO A 445 0.08 23.32 -22.03
C PRO A 445 -0.97 22.49 -21.28
N ASN A 446 -1.19 21.24 -21.69
CA ASN A 446 -2.02 20.33 -20.91
C ASN A 446 -1.40 20.13 -19.52
N ILE A 447 -2.16 20.40 -18.46
CA ILE A 447 -1.67 20.32 -17.07
C ILE A 447 -2.21 19.05 -16.42
N VAL A 448 -1.31 18.31 -15.80
CA VAL A 448 -1.65 17.18 -14.92
C VAL A 448 -1.23 17.56 -13.50
N LEU A 449 -2.17 17.54 -12.57
CA LEU A 449 -1.94 17.75 -11.16
C LEU A 449 -1.88 16.40 -10.44
N GLU A 450 -0.74 16.05 -9.87
CA GLU A 450 -0.55 14.86 -9.03
C GLU A 450 -0.51 15.28 -7.55
N ASN A 451 -1.31 14.62 -6.72
CA ASN A 451 -1.38 14.85 -5.27
C ASN A 451 -1.70 16.31 -4.90
N CYS A 452 -2.44 17.01 -5.76
CA CYS A 452 -2.95 18.35 -5.49
C CYS A 452 -4.46 18.31 -5.29
N ILE A 453 -4.96 19.12 -4.35
CA ILE A 453 -6.39 19.29 -4.09
C ILE A 453 -6.77 20.72 -4.46
N LEU A 454 -7.73 20.87 -5.36
CA LEU A 454 -8.40 22.14 -5.62
C LEU A 454 -9.68 22.19 -4.77
N SER A 455 -10.02 23.36 -4.21
CA SER A 455 -11.32 23.54 -3.58
C SER A 455 -12.44 23.62 -4.63
N SER A 456 -13.68 23.51 -4.18
CA SER A 456 -14.89 23.71 -4.98
C SER A 456 -14.88 25.10 -5.64
N ASP A 457 -14.58 26.14 -4.85
CA ASP A 457 -14.45 27.53 -5.31
C ASP A 457 -13.38 27.69 -6.40
N ASP A 458 -12.22 27.04 -6.23
CA ASP A 458 -11.14 27.09 -7.20
C ASP A 458 -11.52 26.39 -8.51
N THR A 459 -12.24 25.27 -8.40
CA THR A 459 -12.72 24.51 -9.56
C THR A 459 -13.75 25.32 -10.35
N ILE A 460 -14.68 25.99 -9.65
CA ILE A 460 -15.65 26.89 -10.26
C ILE A 460 -14.95 28.06 -10.95
N ALA A 461 -14.03 28.74 -10.25
CA ALA A 461 -13.27 29.86 -10.79
C ALA A 461 -12.46 29.46 -12.04
N LEU A 462 -11.90 28.25 -12.06
CA LEU A 462 -11.18 27.71 -13.21
C LEU A 462 -12.09 27.48 -14.42
N ILE A 463 -13.24 26.84 -14.23
CA ILE A 463 -14.20 26.59 -15.31
C ILE A 463 -14.74 27.92 -15.86
N GLN A 464 -15.05 28.89 -14.98
CA GLN A 464 -15.45 30.25 -15.38
C GLN A 464 -14.33 30.94 -16.17
N ASN A 465 -13.08 30.83 -15.73
CA ASN A 465 -11.94 31.38 -16.45
C ASN A 465 -11.83 30.77 -17.87
N TRP A 466 -11.94 29.44 -18.00
CA TRP A 466 -11.88 28.77 -19.29
C TRP A 466 -13.02 29.16 -20.22
N SER A 467 -14.25 29.27 -19.69
CA SER A 467 -15.43 29.73 -20.41
C SER A 467 -15.26 31.18 -20.89
N ASN A 468 -14.85 32.09 -20.01
CA ASN A 468 -14.69 33.51 -20.31
C ASN A 468 -13.56 33.78 -21.31
N ASN A 469 -12.50 32.97 -21.29
CA ASN A 469 -11.32 33.16 -22.14
C ASN A 469 -11.34 32.35 -23.44
N GLN A 470 -12.42 31.59 -23.69
CA GLN A 470 -12.57 30.70 -24.86
C GLN A 470 -11.35 29.78 -25.02
N LYS A 471 -11.07 28.97 -23.99
CA LYS A 471 -9.94 28.03 -24.00
C LYS A 471 -10.02 27.09 -25.22
N GLU A 472 -8.88 26.76 -25.81
CA GLU A 472 -8.81 26.00 -27.06
C GLU A 472 -9.39 24.59 -26.93
N ILE A 473 -10.08 24.11 -27.97
CA ILE A 473 -10.61 22.75 -28.06
C ILE A 473 -9.45 21.75 -27.95
N GLY A 474 -9.57 20.78 -27.03
CA GLY A 474 -8.53 19.80 -26.73
C GLY A 474 -7.66 20.15 -25.53
N SER A 475 -7.91 21.28 -24.86
CA SER A 475 -7.29 21.61 -23.57
C SER A 475 -7.76 20.62 -22.49
N VAL A 476 -6.81 19.97 -21.82
CA VAL A 476 -7.09 18.98 -20.77
C VAL A 476 -6.41 19.39 -19.46
N LEU A 477 -7.19 19.40 -18.38
CA LEU A 477 -6.70 19.37 -17.01
C LEU A 477 -6.99 17.98 -16.45
N THR A 478 -5.97 17.29 -15.96
CA THR A 478 -6.12 16.01 -15.26
C THR A 478 -5.73 16.19 -13.81
N ILE A 479 -6.57 15.75 -12.88
CA ILE A 479 -6.28 15.78 -11.44
C ILE A 479 -6.22 14.34 -10.93
N HIS A 480 -5.06 13.91 -10.48
CA HIS A 480 -4.84 12.61 -9.88
C HIS A 480 -4.83 12.74 -8.35
N HIS A 481 -5.88 12.22 -7.71
CA HIS A 481 -5.97 12.14 -6.26
C HIS A 481 -5.36 10.84 -5.72
N GLU A 482 -4.71 10.92 -4.56
CA GLU A 482 -4.11 9.77 -3.85
C GLU A 482 -5.15 8.70 -3.45
N TYR A 483 -6.44 9.07 -3.45
CA TYR A 483 -7.57 8.29 -2.94
C TYR A 483 -8.37 7.51 -4.02
N GLY A 484 -7.85 7.38 -5.23
CA GLY A 484 -8.57 6.76 -6.35
C GLY A 484 -9.66 7.68 -6.93
N ASP A 485 -10.59 7.12 -7.71
CA ASP A 485 -11.72 7.85 -8.29
C ASP A 485 -12.70 8.29 -7.19
N LEU A 486 -12.32 9.31 -6.42
CA LEU A 486 -13.29 10.05 -5.63
C LEU A 486 -14.23 10.74 -6.63
N PRO A 487 -15.55 10.58 -6.50
CA PRO A 487 -16.44 11.51 -7.17
C PRO A 487 -16.00 12.91 -6.71
N LEU A 488 -15.82 13.84 -7.67
CA LEU A 488 -15.74 15.28 -7.39
C LEU A 488 -16.80 15.53 -6.31
N SER A 489 -16.40 15.89 -5.08
CA SER A 489 -17.34 16.01 -3.96
C SER A 489 -18.44 17.05 -4.23
N ASP A 490 -18.24 17.83 -5.29
CA ASP A 490 -18.95 19.04 -5.63
C ASP A 490 -19.61 18.96 -7.02
N VAL A 491 -19.79 17.77 -7.61
CA VAL A 491 -20.47 17.64 -8.92
C VAL A 491 -21.86 18.31 -8.88
N ALA A 492 -22.60 18.17 -7.78
CA ALA A 492 -23.92 18.80 -7.65
C ALA A 492 -23.85 20.33 -7.71
N GLU A 493 -22.86 20.93 -7.04
CA GLU A 493 -22.64 22.37 -7.04
C GLU A 493 -22.18 22.88 -8.41
N LEU A 494 -21.26 22.15 -9.07
CA LEU A 494 -20.85 22.45 -10.44
C LEU A 494 -22.02 22.36 -11.43
N MET A 495 -22.90 21.38 -11.27
CA MET A 495 -24.08 21.20 -12.10
C MET A 495 -25.07 22.35 -11.95
N ASP A 496 -25.27 22.85 -10.72
CA ASP A 496 -26.12 24.02 -10.46
C ASP A 496 -25.49 25.32 -11.00
N VAL A 497 -24.20 25.57 -10.73
CA VAL A 497 -23.51 26.81 -11.14
C VAL A 497 -23.41 26.95 -12.65
N PHE A 498 -23.15 25.86 -13.37
CA PHE A 498 -22.94 25.89 -14.83
C PHE A 498 -24.14 25.35 -15.63
N ASN A 499 -25.26 25.04 -14.98
CA ASN A 499 -26.43 24.41 -15.60
C ASN A 499 -26.04 23.13 -16.37
N GLY A 500 -25.19 22.32 -15.75
CA GLY A 500 -24.58 21.12 -16.33
C GLY A 500 -25.60 20.02 -16.60
N ARG A 501 -25.24 19.07 -17.47
CA ARG A 501 -26.03 17.86 -17.73
C ARG A 501 -25.12 16.65 -17.75
N ASN A 502 -25.58 15.54 -17.17
CA ASN A 502 -24.87 14.27 -17.27
C ASN A 502 -24.94 13.78 -18.72
N VAL A 503 -23.78 13.57 -19.33
CA VAL A 503 -23.61 13.07 -20.69
C VAL A 503 -22.63 11.92 -20.70
N TYR A 504 -22.86 10.95 -21.58
CA TYR A 504 -21.92 9.84 -21.79
C TYR A 504 -21.03 10.18 -22.99
N PHE A 505 -19.75 9.82 -22.92
CA PHE A 505 -18.87 9.90 -24.09
C PHE A 505 -19.42 8.95 -25.18
N ASN A 506 -19.48 9.41 -26.43
CA ASN A 506 -19.71 8.51 -27.54
C ASN A 506 -18.48 7.59 -27.69
N ASP A 507 -18.71 6.31 -28.00
CA ASP A 507 -17.66 5.28 -28.12
C ASP A 507 -16.52 5.68 -29.09
N SER A 508 -16.78 6.59 -30.02
CA SER A 508 -15.80 7.12 -30.98
C SER A 508 -14.79 8.12 -30.40
N VAL A 509 -14.97 8.59 -29.16
CA VAL A 509 -14.14 9.64 -28.53
C VAL A 509 -13.07 9.07 -27.57
N LEU A 510 -13.18 7.80 -27.17
CA LEU A 510 -12.33 7.17 -26.14
C LEU A 510 -11.13 6.37 -26.69
N GLN A 511 -10.67 6.62 -27.93
CA GLN A 511 -9.49 5.94 -28.51
C GLN A 511 -8.18 6.67 -28.29
#